data_AF-A0A947VBR2-F1
#
_entry.id   AF-A0A947VBR2-F1
#
_cell.length_a   1.000
_cell.length_b   1.000
_cell.length_c   1.000
_cell.angle_alpha   90.00
_cell.angle_beta   90.00
_cell.angle_gamma   90.00
#
_symmetry.space_group_name_H-M   'P 1'
#
loop_
_entity.id
_entity.type
_entity.pdbx_description
1 polymer ?
#
loop_
_entity_poly.entity_id
_entity_poly.type
_entity_poly.pdbx_seq_one_letter_code
_entity_poly.pdbx_strand_id
1 'polypeptide(L)'
;MIAGLLFLALSMLLSGCGILSTERLPQTPGGPAKAMVAKVPFFAQEELQCGPAALAMALNWSGVSIQPAELTPEVFTPGFHGSLQSGLIGATRRHGRLAYPIAGSEALLAEVAAGHPVIVLVNLGLSWYPKWHYAVVIGFDQDRDEVILHSGLTANEHLKSGVFLNTWQRGEYWGLLVLPPNRLPNTVEEGAWLEAVAGLERTGQWRGAAIGYATALKRWPQSFGALMGLGNSRYSQDDLAGAAEAFRRATLLEPKNGIPFNNLAQVLNKQGKRKEGLAMAQRAVELGGPHLDTFRQTLEAIKAQPPPKKGRRKK
;
A
#
# COMPACT_ATOMS: atom_id res chain seq x y z
N MET A 1 -2.12 -57.87 41.53
CA MET A 1 -3.11 -57.36 40.55
C MET A 1 -3.06 -55.82 40.40
N ILE A 2 -1.87 -55.18 40.38
CA ILE A 2 -1.75 -53.71 40.20
C ILE A 2 -0.61 -53.33 39.21
N ALA A 3 0.34 -54.21 38.90
CA ALA A 3 1.45 -53.91 37.98
C ALA A 3 1.11 -54.02 36.48
N GLY A 4 -0.06 -54.55 36.11
CA GLY A 4 -0.45 -54.76 34.70
C GLY A 4 -1.24 -53.61 34.05
N LEU A 5 -1.70 -52.62 34.84
CA LEU A 5 -2.56 -51.54 34.37
C LEU A 5 -1.81 -50.24 34.05
N LEU A 6 -0.55 -50.10 34.47
CA LEU A 6 0.25 -48.89 34.18
C LEU A 6 0.99 -48.94 32.84
N PHE A 7 1.15 -50.12 32.23
CA PHE A 7 1.81 -50.24 30.91
C PHE A 7 0.87 -50.10 29.72
N LEU A 8 -0.44 -50.21 29.93
CA LEU A 8 -1.47 -50.03 28.89
C LEU A 8 -1.98 -48.58 28.76
N ALA A 9 -1.68 -47.72 29.73
CA ALA A 9 -2.05 -46.31 29.67
C ALA A 9 -1.01 -45.44 28.93
N LEU A 10 0.21 -45.93 28.69
CA LEU A 10 1.28 -45.15 28.05
C LEU A 10 1.38 -45.37 26.53
N SER A 11 0.72 -46.40 25.99
CA SER A 11 0.74 -46.73 24.56
C SER A 11 -0.43 -46.15 23.76
N MET A 12 -1.41 -45.51 24.40
CA MET A 12 -2.55 -44.84 23.72
C MET A 12 -2.34 -43.34 23.45
N LEU A 13 -1.16 -42.78 23.72
CA LEU A 13 -0.86 -41.36 23.47
C LEU A 13 -0.10 -41.08 22.15
N LEU A 14 0.11 -42.09 21.29
CA LEU A 14 0.88 -41.93 20.04
C LEU A 14 0.14 -42.31 18.76
N SER A 15 -1.17 -42.54 18.81
CA SER A 15 -2.01 -42.72 17.61
C SER A 15 -2.71 -41.43 17.20
N GLY A 16 -1.97 -40.31 17.28
CA GLY A 16 -2.32 -39.11 16.54
C GLY A 16 -1.76 -39.23 15.13
N CYS A 17 -2.43 -39.96 14.25
CA CYS A 17 -2.26 -39.75 12.80
C CYS A 17 -2.89 -38.39 12.44
N GLY A 18 -2.26 -37.31 12.92
CA GLY A 18 -2.39 -36.02 12.28
C GLY A 18 -1.76 -36.19 10.92
N ILE A 19 -2.56 -36.23 9.86
CA ILE A 19 -2.07 -35.93 8.53
C ILE A 19 -1.49 -34.51 8.67
N LEU A 20 -0.17 -34.42 8.86
CA LEU A 20 0.57 -33.20 8.64
C LEU A 20 0.42 -32.94 7.15
N SER A 21 -0.67 -32.25 6.78
CA SER A 21 -0.77 -31.58 5.50
C SER A 21 0.43 -30.67 5.45
N THR A 22 1.48 -31.11 4.76
CA THR A 22 2.60 -30.24 4.43
C THR A 22 1.99 -29.21 3.49
N GLU A 23 1.67 -28.05 4.05
CA GLU A 23 1.14 -26.92 3.29
C GLU A 23 2.15 -26.66 2.16
N ARG A 24 1.69 -26.82 0.91
CA ARG A 24 2.49 -26.56 -0.27
C ARG A 24 2.03 -25.24 -0.86
N LEU A 25 2.93 -24.62 -1.63
CA LEU A 25 2.54 -23.46 -2.43
C LEU A 25 1.37 -23.84 -3.35
N PRO A 26 0.35 -22.98 -3.46
CA PRO A 26 -0.70 -23.19 -4.44
C PRO A 26 -0.09 -23.15 -5.85
N GLN A 27 -0.61 -23.99 -6.72
CA GLN A 27 -0.28 -23.90 -8.15
C GLN A 27 -0.86 -22.59 -8.68
N THR A 28 -0.07 -21.82 -9.42
CA THR A 28 -0.52 -20.58 -10.05
C THR A 28 -1.35 -20.91 -11.29
N PRO A 29 -2.69 -20.80 -11.29
CA PRO A 29 -3.50 -21.23 -12.42
C PRO A 29 -3.22 -20.34 -13.63
N GLY A 30 -2.68 -20.92 -14.71
CA GLY A 30 -2.28 -20.17 -15.91
C GLY A 30 -1.02 -19.30 -15.74
N GLY A 31 -0.34 -19.36 -14.59
CA GLY A 31 0.92 -18.68 -14.32
C GLY A 31 2.16 -19.55 -14.58
N PRO A 32 3.37 -18.96 -14.55
CA PRO A 32 4.60 -19.72 -14.76
C PRO A 32 4.89 -20.63 -13.55
N ALA A 33 5.42 -21.84 -13.81
CA ALA A 33 5.86 -22.77 -12.76
C ALA A 33 7.07 -22.24 -11.95
N LYS A 34 7.81 -21.29 -12.50
CA LYS A 34 8.95 -20.63 -11.86
C LYS A 34 8.94 -19.15 -12.17
N ALA A 35 9.25 -18.33 -11.18
CA ALA A 35 9.41 -16.91 -11.37
C ALA A 35 10.60 -16.39 -10.55
N MET A 36 11.26 -15.37 -11.08
CA MET A 36 12.30 -14.63 -10.38
C MET A 36 12.18 -13.15 -10.73
N VAL A 37 12.06 -12.33 -9.71
CA VAL A 37 12.05 -10.88 -9.81
C VAL A 37 13.46 -10.42 -10.14
N ALA A 38 13.61 -9.77 -11.29
CA ALA A 38 14.91 -9.27 -11.71
C ALA A 38 15.34 -8.05 -10.87
N LYS A 39 16.65 -7.94 -10.63
CA LYS A 39 17.34 -6.74 -10.12
C LYS A 39 16.84 -6.26 -8.74
N VAL A 40 16.44 -7.19 -7.87
CA VAL A 40 16.28 -6.85 -6.45
C VAL A 40 17.68 -6.75 -5.83
N PRO A 41 18.11 -5.58 -5.31
CA PRO A 41 19.40 -5.49 -4.66
C PRO A 41 19.38 -6.27 -3.35
N PHE A 42 20.54 -6.75 -2.92
CA PHE A 42 20.72 -7.44 -1.65
C PHE A 42 21.53 -6.58 -0.69
N PHE A 43 21.02 -6.40 0.52
CA PHE A 43 21.73 -5.77 1.63
C PHE A 43 21.84 -6.79 2.77
N ALA A 44 23.07 -7.28 3.01
CA ALA A 44 23.34 -8.24 4.08
C ALA A 44 23.25 -7.57 5.46
N GLN A 45 22.77 -8.31 6.47
CA GLN A 45 22.51 -7.75 7.80
C GLN A 45 22.55 -8.76 8.94
N GLU A 46 22.89 -8.26 10.14
CA GLU A 46 22.87 -8.98 11.42
C GLU A 46 21.48 -8.87 12.11
N GLU A 47 21.23 -9.69 13.14
CA GLU A 47 19.97 -9.69 13.91
C GLU A 47 19.64 -8.25 14.41
N LEU A 48 18.35 -7.85 14.37
CA LEU A 48 17.76 -6.52 14.74
C LEU A 48 17.64 -5.44 13.64
N GLN A 49 18.24 -5.60 12.45
CA GLN A 49 18.13 -4.62 11.36
C GLN A 49 17.21 -5.06 10.20
N CYS A 50 16.49 -6.18 10.38
CA CYS A 50 15.78 -6.86 9.30
C CYS A 50 14.74 -5.99 8.57
N GLY A 51 14.04 -5.10 9.30
CA GLY A 51 13.06 -4.17 8.72
C GLY A 51 13.69 -3.12 7.78
N PRO A 52 14.64 -2.30 8.26
CA PRO A 52 15.35 -1.33 7.43
C PRO A 52 15.96 -1.91 6.16
N ALA A 53 16.63 -3.06 6.20
CA ALA A 53 17.21 -3.59 4.97
C ALA A 53 16.19 -4.22 4.03
N ALA A 54 15.17 -4.93 4.56
CA ALA A 54 14.08 -5.43 3.71
C ALA A 54 13.37 -4.28 2.97
N LEU A 55 13.11 -3.19 3.69
CA LEU A 55 12.55 -1.99 3.09
C LEU A 55 13.51 -1.32 2.11
N ALA A 56 14.81 -1.22 2.42
CA ALA A 56 15.80 -0.68 1.49
C ALA A 56 15.85 -1.48 0.19
N MET A 57 15.85 -2.82 0.24
CA MET A 57 15.84 -3.67 -0.95
C MET A 57 14.64 -3.36 -1.85
N ALA A 58 13.44 -3.30 -1.26
CA ALA A 58 12.21 -3.02 -1.99
C ALA A 58 12.13 -1.57 -2.52
N LEU A 59 12.59 -0.59 -1.74
CA LEU A 59 12.67 0.82 -2.15
C LEU A 59 13.63 1.01 -3.34
N ASN A 60 14.82 0.43 -3.28
CA ASN A 60 15.79 0.49 -4.38
C ASN A 60 15.26 -0.21 -5.63
N TRP A 61 14.65 -1.40 -5.48
CA TRP A 61 13.98 -2.06 -6.61
C TRP A 61 12.89 -1.18 -7.23
N SER A 62 12.13 -0.45 -6.42
CA SER A 62 11.11 0.50 -6.87
C SER A 62 11.67 1.83 -7.42
N GLY A 63 12.99 1.99 -7.46
CA GLY A 63 13.69 3.17 -7.99
C GLY A 63 13.93 4.30 -6.98
N VAL A 64 14.01 4.01 -5.68
CA VAL A 64 14.47 4.94 -4.63
C VAL A 64 15.84 4.51 -4.14
N SER A 65 16.88 5.28 -4.44
CA SER A 65 18.24 5.00 -3.97
C SER A 65 18.35 5.31 -2.47
N ILE A 66 18.50 4.28 -1.63
CA ILE A 66 18.58 4.43 -0.17
C ILE A 66 19.36 3.28 0.48
N GLN A 67 20.11 3.55 1.55
CA GLN A 67 20.80 2.54 2.33
C GLN A 67 19.98 2.13 3.57
N PRO A 68 20.10 0.88 4.07
CA PRO A 68 19.41 0.44 5.29
C PRO A 68 19.63 1.37 6.49
N ALA A 69 20.85 1.89 6.67
CA ALA A 69 21.21 2.77 7.76
C ALA A 69 20.39 4.08 7.78
N GLU A 70 19.96 4.57 6.62
CA GLU A 70 19.14 5.78 6.50
C GLU A 70 17.69 5.53 6.96
N LEU A 71 17.23 4.28 6.92
CA LEU A 71 15.88 3.88 7.32
C LEU A 71 15.77 3.46 8.79
N THR A 72 16.89 3.15 9.44
CA THR A 72 16.91 2.80 10.87
C THR A 72 16.14 3.79 11.75
N PRO A 73 16.38 5.12 11.72
CA PRO A 73 15.65 6.06 12.57
C PRO A 73 14.15 6.16 12.25
N GLU A 74 13.75 5.72 11.05
CA GLU A 74 12.38 5.80 10.56
C GLU A 74 11.53 4.57 10.89
N VAL A 75 12.18 3.42 11.08
CA VAL A 75 11.54 2.10 11.05
C VAL A 75 11.91 1.22 12.26
N PHE A 76 13.04 1.48 12.92
CA PHE A 76 13.45 0.75 14.10
C PHE A 76 12.69 1.23 15.35
N THR A 77 12.15 0.30 16.14
CA THR A 77 11.48 0.60 17.41
C THR A 77 12.20 -0.10 18.56
N PRO A 78 12.91 0.63 19.44
CA PRO A 78 13.74 0.05 20.50
C PRO A 78 13.00 -0.93 21.43
N GLY A 79 11.73 -0.65 21.75
CA GLY A 79 10.91 -1.48 22.65
C GLY A 79 10.49 -2.84 22.07
N PHE A 80 10.63 -3.05 20.76
CA PHE A 80 10.23 -4.27 20.07
C PHE A 80 11.41 -5.07 19.51
N HIS A 81 12.66 -4.65 19.78
CA HIS A 81 13.87 -5.28 19.25
C HIS A 81 13.77 -5.53 17.73
N GLY A 82 13.17 -4.59 16.99
CA GLY A 82 12.83 -4.77 15.58
C GLY A 82 11.93 -3.66 15.02
N SER A 83 11.28 -3.96 13.90
CA SER A 83 10.47 -2.99 13.15
C SER A 83 9.00 -3.38 13.09
N LEU A 84 8.12 -2.42 13.34
CA LEU A 84 6.68 -2.62 13.20
C LEU A 84 6.26 -2.52 11.73
N GLN A 85 5.25 -3.29 11.33
CA GLN A 85 4.65 -3.23 9.98
C GLN A 85 4.20 -1.79 9.64
N SER A 86 3.61 -1.09 10.62
CA SER A 86 3.21 0.31 10.49
C SER A 86 4.39 1.26 10.24
N GLY A 87 5.56 0.95 10.80
CA GLY A 87 6.82 1.67 10.56
C GLY A 87 7.28 1.53 9.12
N LEU A 88 7.30 0.29 8.58
CA LEU A 88 7.63 0.03 7.18
C LEU A 88 6.66 0.74 6.23
N ILE A 89 5.35 0.65 6.50
CA ILE A 89 4.31 1.32 5.72
C ILE A 89 4.50 2.84 5.74
N GLY A 90 4.76 3.42 6.92
CA GLY A 90 4.98 4.85 7.10
C GLY A 90 6.21 5.36 6.35
N ALA A 91 7.35 4.67 6.49
CA ALA A 91 8.59 5.01 5.79
C ALA A 91 8.42 4.87 4.28
N THR A 92 7.81 3.78 3.79
CA THR A 92 7.51 3.60 2.36
C THR A 92 6.77 4.81 1.77
N ARG A 93 5.74 5.29 2.48
CA ARG A 93 4.95 6.45 2.07
C ARG A 93 5.79 7.74 2.07
N ARG A 94 6.59 7.98 3.11
CA ARG A 94 7.51 9.13 3.17
C ARG A 94 8.51 9.16 2.02
N HIS A 95 8.90 7.99 1.49
CA HIS A 95 9.76 7.85 0.31
C HIS A 95 8.99 7.90 -1.02
N GLY A 96 7.72 8.35 -1.02
CA GLY A 96 6.93 8.57 -2.23
C GLY A 96 6.59 7.28 -2.97
N ARG A 97 6.55 6.15 -2.26
CA ARG A 97 6.16 4.84 -2.78
C ARG A 97 4.88 4.36 -2.13
N LEU A 98 4.12 3.58 -2.87
CA LEU A 98 2.91 2.96 -2.36
C LEU A 98 3.30 1.78 -1.48
N ALA A 99 2.78 1.81 -0.25
CA ALA A 99 2.75 0.67 0.65
C ALA A 99 1.42 -0.05 0.44
N TYR A 100 1.45 -1.19 -0.24
CA TYR A 100 0.26 -2.00 -0.54
C TYR A 100 0.37 -3.35 0.16
N PRO A 101 -0.34 -3.55 1.30
CA PRO A 101 -0.35 -4.83 1.99
C PRO A 101 -1.01 -5.91 1.14
N ILE A 102 -0.46 -7.12 1.18
CA ILE A 102 -1.07 -8.33 0.64
C ILE A 102 -1.13 -9.40 1.74
N ALA A 103 -1.97 -10.40 1.56
CA ALA A 103 -2.04 -11.53 2.46
C ALA A 103 -2.24 -12.84 1.69
N GLY A 104 -1.63 -13.91 2.19
CA GLY A 104 -1.80 -15.26 1.65
C GLY A 104 -0.88 -15.61 0.49
N SER A 105 -0.62 -16.91 0.34
CA SER A 105 0.33 -17.47 -0.62
C SER A 105 -0.09 -17.27 -2.08
N GLU A 106 -1.38 -17.27 -2.39
CA GLU A 106 -1.88 -17.00 -3.74
C GLU A 106 -1.49 -15.60 -4.22
N ALA A 107 -1.73 -14.58 -3.38
CA ALA A 107 -1.35 -13.20 -3.71
C ALA A 107 0.17 -13.05 -3.82
N LEU A 108 0.93 -13.64 -2.88
CA LEU A 108 2.38 -13.65 -2.93
C LEU A 108 2.91 -14.18 -4.27
N LEU A 109 2.46 -15.37 -4.69
CA LEU A 109 2.95 -15.97 -5.93
C LEU A 109 2.52 -15.18 -7.17
N ALA A 110 1.28 -14.66 -7.17
CA ALA A 110 0.79 -13.84 -8.27
C ALA A 110 1.62 -12.56 -8.45
N GLU A 111 1.99 -11.90 -7.35
CA GLU A 111 2.83 -10.70 -7.39
C GLU A 111 4.27 -11.00 -7.80
N VAL A 112 4.88 -12.05 -7.24
CA VAL A 112 6.23 -12.49 -7.62
C VAL A 112 6.29 -12.89 -9.09
N ALA A 113 5.27 -13.61 -9.59
CA ALA A 113 5.15 -13.96 -11.00
C ALA A 113 4.99 -12.72 -11.90
N ALA A 114 4.33 -11.67 -11.42
CA ALA A 114 4.24 -10.37 -12.09
C ALA A 114 5.53 -9.53 -11.97
N GLY A 115 6.56 -10.05 -11.31
CA GLY A 115 7.85 -9.39 -11.16
C GLY A 115 7.87 -8.38 -10.02
N HIS A 116 7.02 -8.51 -9.01
CA HIS A 116 7.03 -7.67 -7.82
C HIS A 116 7.65 -8.41 -6.63
N PRO A 117 8.73 -7.88 -6.01
CA PRO A 117 9.27 -8.45 -4.80
C PRO A 117 8.33 -8.13 -3.63
N VAL A 118 8.23 -9.06 -2.68
CA VAL A 118 7.31 -8.93 -1.55
C VAL A 118 8.09 -8.97 -0.25
N ILE A 119 7.99 -7.91 0.56
CA ILE A 119 8.47 -7.95 1.94
C ILE A 119 7.51 -8.83 2.73
N VAL A 120 8.02 -9.83 3.44
CA VAL A 120 7.23 -10.73 4.29
C VAL A 120 7.72 -10.67 5.73
N LEU A 121 6.80 -10.88 6.68
CA LEU A 121 7.12 -11.02 8.10
C LEU A 121 7.03 -12.49 8.50
N VAL A 122 8.17 -13.13 8.72
CA VAL A 122 8.24 -14.53 9.16
C VAL A 122 8.67 -14.62 10.61
N ASN A 123 8.37 -15.76 11.25
CA ASN A 123 8.86 -16.07 12.59
C ASN A 123 9.71 -17.35 12.54
N LEU A 124 11.04 -17.15 12.66
CA LEU A 124 12.05 -18.21 12.60
C LEU A 124 12.25 -18.93 13.95
N GLY A 125 11.55 -18.49 15.01
CA GLY A 125 11.66 -19.03 16.35
C GLY A 125 10.70 -20.19 16.62
N LEU A 126 10.47 -20.49 17.90
CA LEU A 126 9.44 -21.42 18.35
C LEU A 126 8.20 -20.67 18.83
N SER A 127 7.04 -21.30 18.90
CA SER A 127 5.80 -20.62 19.31
C SER A 127 5.85 -20.00 20.71
N TRP A 128 6.70 -20.53 21.60
CA TRP A 128 6.92 -20.03 22.96
C TRP A 128 8.13 -19.07 23.08
N TYR A 129 8.94 -18.93 22.03
CA TYR A 129 10.06 -18.00 21.96
C TYR A 129 10.20 -17.47 20.51
N PRO A 130 9.40 -16.46 20.14
CA PRO A 130 9.32 -15.99 18.77
C PRO A 130 10.60 -15.24 18.35
N LYS A 131 11.04 -15.46 17.10
CA LYS A 131 12.09 -14.66 16.44
C LYS A 131 11.51 -14.06 15.16
N TRP A 132 11.00 -12.84 15.27
CA TRP A 132 10.42 -12.11 14.13
C TRP A 132 11.50 -11.62 13.17
N HIS A 133 11.27 -11.80 11.88
CA HIS A 133 12.23 -11.50 10.84
C HIS A 133 11.55 -11.03 9.56
N TYR A 134 12.03 -9.91 9.00
CA TYR A 134 11.62 -9.51 7.65
C TYR A 134 12.56 -10.12 6.62
N ALA A 135 11.97 -10.63 5.55
CA ALA A 135 12.66 -11.09 4.37
C ALA A 135 12.00 -10.51 3.13
N VAL A 136 12.66 -10.59 1.98
CA VAL A 136 12.10 -10.19 0.69
C VAL A 136 11.99 -11.41 -0.21
N VAL A 137 10.78 -11.85 -0.51
CA VAL A 137 10.54 -12.91 -1.48
C VAL A 137 10.77 -12.34 -2.87
N ILE A 138 11.62 -13.02 -3.64
CA ILE A 138 12.03 -12.61 -4.97
C ILE A 138 11.78 -13.68 -6.03
N GLY A 139 11.38 -14.89 -5.64
CA GLY A 139 11.13 -15.94 -6.62
C GLY A 139 10.49 -17.18 -6.02
N PHE A 140 10.13 -18.09 -6.89
CA PHE A 140 9.69 -19.43 -6.55
C PHE A 140 10.03 -20.42 -7.67
N ASP A 141 10.15 -21.69 -7.31
CA ASP A 141 10.27 -22.83 -8.23
C ASP A 141 9.32 -23.94 -7.76
N GLN A 142 8.17 -24.07 -8.44
CA GLN A 142 7.16 -25.08 -8.09
C GLN A 142 7.63 -26.51 -8.37
N ASP A 143 8.53 -26.73 -9.34
CA ASP A 143 9.07 -28.07 -9.62
C ASP A 143 9.96 -28.55 -8.46
N ARG A 144 10.66 -27.61 -7.82
CA ARG A 144 11.54 -27.90 -6.67
C ARG A 144 10.85 -27.72 -5.32
N ASP A 145 9.60 -27.28 -5.31
CA ASP A 145 8.84 -26.90 -4.11
C ASP A 145 9.60 -25.87 -3.26
N GLU A 146 10.05 -24.78 -3.89
CA GLU A 146 10.91 -23.77 -3.28
C GLU A 146 10.36 -22.34 -3.41
N VAL A 147 10.54 -21.56 -2.33
CA VAL A 147 10.46 -20.10 -2.32
C VAL A 147 11.87 -19.55 -2.24
N ILE A 148 12.14 -18.48 -3.00
CA ILE A 148 13.46 -17.86 -3.07
C ILE A 148 13.36 -16.45 -2.48
N LEU A 149 14.21 -16.14 -1.50
CA LEU A 149 14.18 -14.89 -0.75
C LEU A 149 15.56 -14.28 -0.50
N HIS A 150 15.58 -13.00 -0.20
CA HIS A 150 16.70 -12.32 0.45
C HIS A 150 16.44 -12.25 1.95
N SER A 151 17.37 -12.79 2.75
CA SER A 151 17.18 -12.99 4.19
C SER A 151 18.49 -12.89 4.96
N GLY A 152 18.53 -12.04 5.99
CA GLY A 152 19.70 -11.92 6.88
C GLY A 152 21.00 -11.68 6.09
N LEU A 153 21.95 -12.62 6.19
CA LEU A 153 23.24 -12.58 5.49
C LEU A 153 23.25 -13.31 4.13
N THR A 154 22.12 -13.90 3.73
CA THR A 154 22.01 -14.78 2.56
C THR A 154 21.19 -14.13 1.44
N ALA A 155 21.84 -13.88 0.31
CA ALA A 155 21.17 -13.57 -0.95
C ALA A 155 20.66 -14.85 -1.61
N ASN A 156 19.54 -14.77 -2.32
CA ASN A 156 18.92 -15.89 -3.04
C ASN A 156 18.83 -17.16 -2.18
N GLU A 157 18.33 -17.05 -0.95
CA GLU A 157 18.10 -18.21 -0.09
C GLU A 157 16.93 -19.02 -0.64
N HIS A 158 17.15 -20.32 -0.84
CA HIS A 158 16.13 -21.28 -1.27
C HIS A 158 15.56 -22.00 -0.06
N LEU A 159 14.26 -21.84 0.21
CA LEU A 159 13.56 -22.56 1.27
C LEU A 159 12.48 -23.46 0.68
N LYS A 160 12.31 -24.66 1.26
CA LYS A 160 11.16 -25.49 0.93
C LYS A 160 9.86 -24.77 1.29
N SER A 161 8.87 -24.84 0.41
CA SER A 161 7.56 -24.18 0.56
C SER A 161 6.95 -24.40 1.94
N GLY A 162 6.91 -25.65 2.41
CA GLY A 162 6.33 -25.98 3.72
C GLY A 162 7.08 -25.35 4.90
N VAL A 163 8.39 -25.17 4.80
CA VAL A 163 9.19 -24.46 5.81
C VAL A 163 8.82 -22.98 5.81
N PHE A 164 8.82 -22.37 4.62
CA PHE A 164 8.44 -20.97 4.45
C PHE A 164 7.03 -20.70 4.98
N LEU A 165 6.03 -21.45 4.53
CA LEU A 165 4.62 -21.26 4.89
C LEU A 165 4.40 -21.39 6.40
N ASN A 166 5.02 -22.38 7.06
CA ASN A 166 4.91 -22.55 8.52
C ASN A 166 5.49 -21.35 9.29
N THR A 167 6.61 -20.78 8.83
CA THR A 167 7.19 -19.58 9.47
C THR A 167 6.39 -18.31 9.17
N TRP A 168 5.76 -18.23 8.00
CA TRP A 168 5.03 -17.05 7.53
C TRP A 168 3.58 -16.99 8.07
N GLN A 169 2.93 -18.15 8.23
CA GLN A 169 1.60 -18.27 8.85
C GLN A 169 1.53 -17.58 10.21
N ARG A 170 2.62 -17.61 10.98
CA ARG A 170 2.72 -16.98 12.31
C ARG A 170 2.65 -15.46 12.24
N GLY A 171 3.08 -14.87 11.12
CA GLY A 171 2.88 -13.46 10.79
C GLY A 171 1.58 -13.22 10.03
N GLU A 172 0.60 -14.13 10.15
CA GLU A 172 -0.72 -14.08 9.51
C GLU A 172 -0.64 -13.95 7.98
N TYR A 173 0.40 -14.57 7.39
CA TYR A 173 0.69 -14.46 5.96
C TYR A 173 0.79 -13.01 5.46
N TRP A 174 1.27 -12.09 6.31
CA TRP A 174 1.40 -10.68 5.96
C TRP A 174 2.52 -10.44 4.95
N GLY A 175 2.21 -9.72 3.88
CA GLY A 175 3.17 -9.22 2.90
C GLY A 175 2.98 -7.74 2.60
N LEU A 176 4.02 -7.10 2.08
CA LEU A 176 4.00 -5.71 1.68
C LEU A 176 4.69 -5.53 0.33
N LEU A 177 3.95 -4.96 -0.62
CA LEU A 177 4.49 -4.43 -1.86
C LEU A 177 4.92 -2.98 -1.68
N VAL A 178 6.07 -2.65 -2.26
CA VAL A 178 6.61 -1.28 -2.35
C VAL A 178 6.66 -0.89 -3.81
N LEU A 179 5.65 -0.15 -4.26
CA LEU A 179 5.42 0.11 -5.69
C LEU A 179 5.58 1.60 -6.04
N PRO A 180 6.09 1.93 -7.25
CA PRO A 180 5.94 3.28 -7.76
C PRO A 180 4.45 3.57 -8.03
N PRO A 181 3.98 4.81 -7.83
CA PRO A 181 2.56 5.13 -7.89
C PRO A 181 1.90 4.95 -9.27
N ASN A 182 2.70 4.70 -10.31
CA ASN A 182 2.25 4.43 -11.68
C ASN A 182 2.17 2.93 -12.03
N ARG A 183 2.37 2.03 -11.07
CA ARG A 183 2.35 0.58 -11.27
C ARG A 183 1.36 -0.08 -10.31
N LEU A 184 0.34 -0.73 -10.87
CA LEU A 184 -0.64 -1.49 -10.11
C LEU A 184 -0.05 -2.85 -9.69
N PRO A 185 -0.41 -3.38 -8.51
CA PRO A 185 -0.28 -4.79 -8.18
C PRO A 185 -1.01 -5.66 -9.20
N ASN A 186 -0.60 -6.93 -9.31
CA ASN A 186 -1.32 -7.91 -10.10
C ASN A 186 -2.66 -8.31 -9.44
N THR A 187 -2.70 -8.37 -8.11
CA THR A 187 -3.88 -8.66 -7.28
C THR A 187 -4.55 -7.38 -6.78
N VAL A 188 -4.66 -6.38 -7.66
CA VAL A 188 -5.13 -5.06 -7.24
C VAL A 188 -6.64 -5.02 -7.05
N GLU A 189 -7.05 -4.53 -5.88
CA GLU A 189 -8.43 -4.19 -5.56
C GLU A 189 -8.58 -2.67 -5.45
N GLU A 190 -9.71 -2.12 -5.91
CA GLU A 190 -9.91 -0.67 -5.98
C GLU A 190 -9.77 -0.02 -4.59
N GLY A 191 -10.51 -0.53 -3.60
CA GLY A 191 -10.50 0.02 -2.25
C GLY A 191 -9.09 0.02 -1.62
N ALA A 192 -8.39 -1.11 -1.70
CA ALA A 192 -7.04 -1.24 -1.16
C ALA A 192 -6.03 -0.32 -1.87
N TRP A 193 -6.16 -0.16 -3.20
CA TRP A 193 -5.33 0.77 -3.95
C TRP A 193 -5.58 2.21 -3.53
N LEU A 194 -6.85 2.63 -3.44
CA LEU A 194 -7.20 3.98 -3.02
C LEU A 194 -6.76 4.28 -1.59
N GLU A 195 -6.82 3.30 -0.68
CA GLU A 195 -6.29 3.44 0.67
C GLU A 195 -4.76 3.62 0.69
N ALA A 196 -4.04 2.83 -0.12
CA ALA A 196 -2.60 2.96 -0.26
C ALA A 196 -2.20 4.35 -0.80
N VAL A 197 -2.91 4.83 -1.82
CA VAL A 197 -2.70 6.17 -2.42
C VAL A 197 -3.06 7.29 -1.44
N ALA A 198 -4.16 7.15 -0.70
CA ALA A 198 -4.52 8.11 0.36
C ALA A 198 -3.45 8.17 1.47
N GLY A 199 -2.69 7.09 1.67
CA GLY A 199 -1.51 7.08 2.53
C GLY A 199 -0.40 8.04 2.06
N LEU A 200 -0.19 8.18 0.75
CA LEU A 200 0.72 9.18 0.19
C LEU A 200 0.19 10.60 0.42
N GLU A 201 -1.11 10.80 0.23
CA GLU A 201 -1.76 12.09 0.48
C GLU A 201 -1.54 12.57 1.93
N ARG A 202 -1.79 11.68 2.90
CA ARG A 202 -1.61 11.95 4.34
C ARG A 202 -0.17 12.27 4.75
N THR A 203 0.82 11.88 3.94
CA THR A 203 2.25 12.17 4.18
C THR A 203 2.75 13.38 3.38
N GLY A 204 1.84 14.12 2.74
CA GLY A 204 2.19 15.28 1.92
C GLY A 204 2.81 14.95 0.57
N GLN A 205 2.81 13.68 0.18
CA GLN A 205 3.35 13.22 -1.11
C GLN A 205 2.33 13.41 -2.24
N TRP A 206 1.88 14.66 -2.41
CA TRP A 206 0.79 15.05 -3.32
C TRP A 206 1.05 14.64 -4.77
N ARG A 207 2.31 14.76 -5.24
CA ARG A 207 2.70 14.35 -6.59
C ARG A 207 2.53 12.83 -6.77
N GLY A 208 3.00 12.05 -5.80
CA GLY A 208 2.83 10.60 -5.81
C GLY A 208 1.37 10.20 -5.73
N ALA A 209 0.59 10.85 -4.86
CA ALA A 209 -0.85 10.61 -4.72
C ALA A 209 -1.61 10.91 -6.02
N ALA A 210 -1.33 12.04 -6.68
CA ALA A 210 -1.95 12.38 -7.97
C ALA A 210 -1.64 11.33 -9.05
N ILE A 211 -0.40 10.82 -9.12
CA ILE A 211 -0.04 9.73 -10.04
C ILE A 211 -0.81 8.46 -9.68
N GLY A 212 -0.90 8.12 -8.39
CA GLY A 212 -1.63 6.95 -7.89
C GLY A 212 -3.12 6.97 -8.24
N TYR A 213 -3.79 8.09 -7.98
CA TYR A 213 -5.21 8.27 -8.34
C TYR A 213 -5.42 8.28 -9.86
N ALA A 214 -4.53 8.92 -10.62
CA ALA A 214 -4.60 8.88 -12.08
C ALA A 214 -4.40 7.44 -12.63
N THR A 215 -3.55 6.65 -12.00
CA THR A 215 -3.35 5.23 -12.33
C THR A 215 -4.59 4.41 -12.00
N ALA A 216 -5.23 4.66 -10.84
CA ALA A 216 -6.51 4.07 -10.49
C ALA A 216 -7.57 4.34 -11.57
N LEU A 217 -7.67 5.60 -12.03
CA LEU A 217 -8.66 6.03 -13.02
C LEU A 217 -8.44 5.44 -14.42
N LYS A 218 -7.25 4.89 -14.72
CA LYS A 218 -7.06 4.08 -15.94
C LYS A 218 -7.75 2.72 -15.82
N ARG A 219 -7.76 2.13 -14.63
CA ARG A 219 -8.37 0.82 -14.35
C ARG A 219 -9.86 0.92 -14.00
N TRP A 220 -10.23 1.94 -13.23
CA TRP A 220 -11.59 2.23 -12.77
C TRP A 220 -11.97 3.68 -13.15
N PRO A 221 -12.38 3.94 -14.41
CA PRO A 221 -12.61 5.30 -14.92
C PRO A 221 -13.72 6.08 -14.21
N GLN A 222 -14.62 5.37 -13.53
CA GLN A 222 -15.75 5.89 -12.78
C GLN A 222 -15.54 5.85 -11.26
N SER A 223 -14.29 5.72 -10.79
CA SER A 223 -13.99 5.76 -9.37
C SER A 223 -14.20 7.17 -8.79
N PHE A 224 -15.28 7.37 -8.02
CA PHE A 224 -15.55 8.65 -7.36
C PHE A 224 -14.43 9.02 -6.39
N GLY A 225 -13.98 8.05 -5.57
CA GLY A 225 -12.90 8.25 -4.61
C GLY A 225 -11.60 8.68 -5.29
N ALA A 226 -11.25 8.06 -6.42
CA ALA A 226 -10.05 8.45 -7.17
C ALA A 226 -10.18 9.84 -7.81
N LEU A 227 -11.36 10.23 -8.32
CA LEU A 227 -11.58 11.56 -8.86
C LEU A 227 -11.44 12.64 -7.77
N MET A 228 -12.01 12.41 -6.60
CA MET A 228 -11.91 13.32 -5.46
C MET A 228 -10.46 13.45 -4.99
N GLY A 229 -9.76 12.32 -4.79
CA GLY A 229 -8.36 12.30 -4.39
C GLY A 229 -7.43 12.94 -5.42
N LEU A 230 -7.65 12.70 -6.72
CA LEU A 230 -6.89 13.34 -7.79
C LEU A 230 -7.10 14.87 -7.78
N GLY A 231 -8.34 15.33 -7.61
CA GLY A 231 -8.66 16.75 -7.50
C GLY A 231 -7.97 17.41 -6.32
N ASN A 232 -8.04 16.81 -5.13
CA ASN A 232 -7.39 17.29 -3.91
C ASN A 232 -5.85 17.33 -4.06
N SER A 233 -5.27 16.26 -4.62
CA SER A 233 -3.83 16.15 -4.82
C SER A 233 -3.31 17.15 -5.84
N ARG A 234 -4.04 17.41 -6.93
CA ARG A 234 -3.69 18.43 -7.93
C ARG A 234 -3.87 19.85 -7.38
N TYR A 235 -4.93 20.10 -6.61
CA TYR A 235 -5.15 21.40 -5.96
C TYR A 235 -3.99 21.74 -5.00
N SER A 236 -3.52 20.77 -4.22
CA SER A 236 -2.37 20.92 -3.31
C SER A 236 -1.05 21.18 -4.04
N GLN A 237 -0.94 20.80 -5.31
CA GLN A 237 0.19 21.10 -6.20
C GLN A 237 0.02 22.40 -6.98
N ASP A 238 -1.04 23.17 -6.72
CA ASP A 238 -1.44 24.36 -7.48
C ASP A 238 -1.75 24.10 -8.97
N ASP A 239 -1.94 22.84 -9.37
CA ASP A 239 -2.50 22.45 -10.66
C ASP A 239 -4.02 22.66 -10.64
N LEU A 240 -4.43 23.92 -10.68
CA LEU A 240 -5.84 24.29 -10.61
C LEU A 240 -6.62 23.77 -11.81
N ALA A 241 -6.00 23.72 -12.99
CA ALA A 241 -6.65 23.26 -14.21
C ALA A 241 -7.00 21.78 -14.10
N GLY A 242 -6.02 20.95 -13.74
CA GLY A 242 -6.25 19.52 -13.57
C GLY A 242 -7.12 19.19 -12.35
N ALA A 243 -7.11 20.00 -11.29
CA ALA A 243 -8.02 19.85 -10.15
C ALA A 243 -9.48 20.12 -10.57
N ALA A 244 -9.71 21.21 -11.31
CA ALA A 244 -11.04 21.56 -11.81
C ALA A 244 -11.60 20.48 -12.74
N GLU A 245 -10.76 19.89 -13.59
CA GLU A 245 -11.14 18.77 -14.45
C GLU A 245 -11.61 17.55 -13.64
N ALA A 246 -10.84 17.14 -12.63
CA ALA A 246 -11.15 15.99 -11.79
C ALA A 246 -12.47 16.20 -11.02
N PHE A 247 -12.65 17.36 -10.38
CA PHE A 247 -13.90 17.66 -9.68
C PHE A 247 -15.09 17.80 -10.62
N ARG A 248 -14.91 18.36 -11.83
CA ARG A 248 -15.99 18.41 -12.83
C ARG A 248 -16.44 17.00 -13.21
N ARG A 249 -15.52 16.07 -13.43
CA ARG A 249 -15.88 14.65 -13.64
C ARG A 249 -16.61 14.07 -12.44
N ALA A 250 -16.19 14.39 -11.21
CA ALA A 250 -16.87 13.93 -9.99
C ALA A 250 -18.31 14.48 -9.88
N THR A 251 -18.57 15.73 -10.29
CA THR A 251 -19.94 16.29 -10.32
C THR A 251 -20.86 15.60 -11.33
N LEU A 252 -20.29 15.06 -12.42
CA LEU A 252 -21.06 14.32 -13.42
C LEU A 252 -21.41 12.90 -12.93
N LEU A 253 -20.49 12.29 -12.17
CA LEU A 253 -20.69 10.96 -11.59
C LEU A 253 -21.69 10.98 -10.44
N GLU A 254 -21.61 11.99 -9.57
CA GLU A 254 -22.45 12.15 -8.38
C GLU A 254 -23.20 13.49 -8.40
N PRO A 255 -24.21 13.67 -9.29
CA PRO A 255 -24.88 14.96 -9.52
C PRO A 255 -25.74 15.45 -8.33
N LYS A 256 -25.96 14.59 -7.33
CA LYS A 256 -26.70 14.88 -6.10
C LYS A 256 -25.78 15.07 -4.88
N ASN A 257 -24.45 14.94 -5.05
CA ASN A 257 -23.49 15.13 -3.98
C ASN A 257 -22.91 16.55 -4.03
N GLY A 258 -23.10 17.35 -2.98
CA GLY A 258 -22.62 18.73 -2.92
C GLY A 258 -21.09 18.88 -2.78
N ILE A 259 -20.38 17.85 -2.30
CA ILE A 259 -18.93 17.90 -2.04
C ILE A 259 -18.11 18.24 -3.29
N PRO A 260 -18.24 17.54 -4.44
CA PRO A 260 -17.48 17.86 -5.64
C PRO A 260 -17.82 19.25 -6.21
N PHE A 261 -19.06 19.73 -6.08
CA PHE A 261 -19.44 21.10 -6.47
C PHE A 261 -18.74 22.15 -5.61
N ASN A 262 -18.69 21.94 -4.30
CA ASN A 262 -17.99 22.83 -3.38
C ASN A 262 -16.48 22.90 -3.68
N ASN A 263 -15.85 21.76 -3.91
CA ASN A 263 -14.42 21.71 -4.24
C ASN A 263 -14.14 22.36 -5.59
N LEU A 264 -14.99 22.12 -6.60
CA LEU A 264 -14.90 22.79 -7.89
C LEU A 264 -15.07 24.31 -7.76
N ALA A 265 -15.97 24.78 -6.89
CA ALA A 265 -16.18 26.20 -6.63
C ALA A 265 -14.92 26.89 -6.08
N GLN A 266 -14.26 26.26 -5.10
CA GLN A 266 -13.01 26.77 -4.53
C GLN A 266 -11.91 26.87 -5.59
N VAL A 267 -11.74 25.81 -6.41
CA VAL A 267 -10.73 25.77 -7.46
C VAL A 267 -11.00 26.83 -8.53
N LEU A 268 -12.23 26.93 -9.02
CA LEU A 268 -12.62 27.94 -10.03
C LEU A 268 -12.42 29.36 -9.50
N ASN A 269 -12.75 29.59 -8.23
CA ASN A 269 -12.50 30.89 -7.63
C ASN A 269 -11.00 31.20 -7.57
N LYS A 270 -10.16 30.24 -7.17
CA LYS A 270 -8.69 30.39 -7.16
C LYS A 270 -8.11 30.64 -8.56
N GLN A 271 -8.75 30.12 -9.62
CA GLN A 271 -8.43 30.44 -11.02
C GLN A 271 -8.88 31.84 -11.47
N GLY A 272 -9.55 32.63 -10.61
CA GLY A 272 -10.15 33.91 -10.99
C GLY A 272 -11.47 33.78 -11.76
N LYS A 273 -11.99 32.55 -11.96
CA LYS A 273 -13.29 32.26 -12.61
C LYS A 273 -14.43 32.40 -11.62
N ARG A 274 -14.51 33.56 -10.96
CA ARG A 274 -15.39 33.82 -9.83
C ARG A 274 -16.88 33.55 -10.13
N LYS A 275 -17.35 33.92 -11.33
CA LYS A 275 -18.76 33.68 -11.73
C LYS A 275 -19.09 32.20 -11.78
N GLU A 276 -18.22 31.39 -12.38
CA GLU A 276 -18.39 29.93 -12.42
C GLU A 276 -18.29 29.32 -11.01
N GLY A 277 -17.34 29.81 -10.19
CA GLY A 277 -17.19 29.40 -8.79
C GLY A 277 -18.44 29.65 -7.95
N LEU A 278 -19.07 30.83 -8.09
CA LEU A 278 -20.34 31.15 -7.41
C LEU A 278 -21.46 30.18 -7.80
N ALA A 279 -21.58 29.85 -9.09
CA ALA A 279 -22.60 28.91 -9.55
C ALA A 279 -22.42 27.52 -8.92
N MET A 280 -21.18 27.03 -8.84
CA MET A 280 -20.89 25.72 -8.23
C MET A 280 -21.11 25.74 -6.71
N ALA A 281 -20.71 26.80 -6.01
CA ALA A 281 -20.94 26.93 -4.57
C ALA A 281 -22.44 27.01 -4.24
N GLN A 282 -23.21 27.75 -5.04
CA GLN A 282 -24.67 27.82 -4.91
C GLN A 282 -25.30 26.44 -5.10
N ARG A 283 -24.86 25.68 -6.12
CA ARG A 283 -25.32 24.32 -6.35
C ARG A 283 -25.02 23.38 -5.17
N ALA A 284 -23.84 23.49 -4.57
CA ALA A 284 -23.49 22.72 -3.37
C ALA A 284 -24.44 23.04 -2.19
N VAL A 285 -24.73 24.32 -1.95
CA VAL A 285 -25.68 24.77 -0.91
C VAL A 285 -27.10 24.27 -1.16
N GLU A 286 -27.56 24.30 -2.42
CA GLU A 286 -28.89 23.77 -2.80
C GLU A 286 -29.02 22.26 -2.56
N LEU A 287 -27.94 21.51 -2.82
CA LEU A 287 -27.91 20.06 -2.58
C LEU A 287 -27.91 19.71 -1.09
N GLY A 288 -27.39 20.60 -0.23
CA GLY A 288 -27.44 20.46 1.22
C GLY A 288 -26.63 19.27 1.75
N GLY A 289 -27.14 18.63 2.80
CA GLY A 289 -26.50 17.49 3.46
C GLY A 289 -25.57 17.88 4.62
N PRO A 290 -24.79 16.91 5.15
CA PRO A 290 -24.00 17.09 6.38
C PRO A 290 -22.93 18.20 6.33
N HIS A 291 -22.54 18.62 5.12
CA HIS A 291 -21.50 19.64 4.90
C HIS A 291 -22.07 21.01 4.49
N LEU A 292 -23.38 21.24 4.65
CA LEU A 292 -24.05 22.47 4.22
C LEU A 292 -23.39 23.75 4.77
N ASP A 293 -22.93 23.74 6.03
CA ASP A 293 -22.27 24.92 6.61
C ASP A 293 -20.93 25.22 5.92
N THR A 294 -20.15 24.21 5.56
CA THR A 294 -18.93 24.37 4.75
C THR A 294 -19.26 24.92 3.35
N PHE A 295 -20.36 24.49 2.76
CA PHE A 295 -20.81 24.97 1.44
C PHE A 295 -21.21 26.45 1.51
N ARG A 296 -21.93 26.85 2.56
CA ARG A 296 -22.29 28.26 2.83
C ARG A 296 -21.05 29.13 3.04
N GLN A 297 -20.09 28.66 3.84
CA GLN A 297 -18.83 29.37 4.06
C GLN A 297 -18.07 29.60 2.75
N THR A 298 -17.99 28.58 1.89
CA THR A 298 -17.37 28.70 0.56
C THR A 298 -18.10 29.73 -0.31
N LEU A 299 -19.43 29.66 -0.37
CA LEU A 299 -20.25 30.61 -1.13
C LEU A 299 -20.02 32.06 -0.67
N GLU A 300 -20.08 32.31 0.64
CA GLU A 300 -19.88 33.64 1.21
C GLU A 300 -18.45 34.14 1.01
N ALA A 301 -17.44 33.28 1.15
CA ALA A 301 -16.04 33.64 0.88
C ALA A 301 -15.83 34.07 -0.59
N ILE A 302 -16.53 33.44 -1.54
CA ILE A 302 -16.47 33.84 -2.96
C ILE A 302 -17.25 35.16 -3.19
N LYS A 303 -18.38 35.39 -2.50
CA LYS A 303 -19.14 36.65 -2.56
C LYS A 303 -18.40 37.84 -1.94
N ALA A 304 -17.63 37.62 -0.87
CA ALA A 304 -16.90 38.68 -0.18
C ALA A 304 -15.64 39.16 -0.92
N GLN A 305 -15.16 38.42 -1.92
CA GLN A 305 -13.94 38.81 -2.64
C GLN A 305 -14.13 40.12 -3.43
N PRO A 306 -13.18 41.07 -3.33
CA PRO A 306 -13.21 42.26 -4.15
C PRO A 306 -13.05 41.90 -5.64
N PRO A 307 -13.60 42.70 -6.57
CA PRO A 307 -13.40 42.47 -7.99
C PRO A 307 -11.89 42.45 -8.33
N PRO A 308 -11.46 41.61 -9.29
CA PRO A 308 -10.05 41.53 -9.65
C PRO A 308 -9.57 42.93 -10.08
N LYS A 309 -8.47 43.40 -9.49
CA LYS A 309 -7.84 44.67 -9.89
C LYS A 309 -7.56 44.59 -11.39
N LYS A 310 -8.21 45.42 -12.20
CA LYS A 310 -7.91 45.52 -13.65
C LYS A 310 -6.41 45.74 -13.77
N GLY A 311 -5.71 44.76 -14.35
CA GLY A 311 -4.27 44.85 -14.55
C GLY A 311 -3.93 46.15 -15.24
N ARG A 312 -3.02 46.94 -14.66
CA ARG A 312 -2.35 48.01 -15.39
C ARG A 312 -1.77 47.35 -16.63
N ARG A 313 -2.35 47.63 -17.81
CA ARG A 313 -1.67 47.40 -19.09
C ARG A 313 -0.32 48.09 -18.95
N LYS A 314 0.76 47.32 -18.80
CA LYS A 314 2.09 47.84 -19.04
C LYS A 314 2.08 48.25 -20.51
N LYS A 315 2.10 49.58 -20.74
CA LYS A 315 2.38 50.16 -22.04
C LYS A 315 3.82 49.81 -22.41
#